data_AF-A0A381RTH7-F1
#
_entry.id   AF-A0A381RTH7-F1
#
_cell.length_a   1.000
_cell.length_b   1.000
_cell.length_c   1.000
_cell.angle_alpha   90.00
_cell.angle_beta   90.00
_cell.angle_gamma   90.00
#
_symmetry.space_group_name_H-M   'P 1'
#
loop_
_entity.id
_entity.type
_entity.pdbx_description
1 polymer ?
#
loop_
_entity_poly.entity_id
_entity_poly.type
_entity_poly.pdbx_seq_one_letter_code
_entity_poly.pdbx_strand_id
1 'polypeptide(L)'
;MTKEEKDRATLSENEIVELFVYFLTTARVQIDDPNHYGPMRLLFAAEKLRDFVAGRTSPALQKLFEDTEPIINSAHIVVNDTEKFTAELDHLSTIVAEYLVKVSGLSTTDHE
;
A
#
# COMPACT_ATOMS: atom_id res chain seq x y z
N MET A 1 -30.54 13.61 -12.29
CA MET A 1 -29.67 13.03 -11.26
C MET A 1 -30.11 13.53 -9.90
N THR A 2 -30.57 12.63 -9.04
CA THR A 2 -30.91 12.97 -7.64
C THR A 2 -29.61 13.24 -6.85
N LYS A 3 -29.71 13.96 -5.74
CA LYS A 3 -28.56 14.23 -4.85
C LYS A 3 -27.84 12.93 -4.41
N GLU A 4 -28.60 11.83 -4.29
CA GLU A 4 -28.11 10.48 -3.97
C GLU A 4 -27.29 9.82 -5.08
N GLU A 5 -27.59 10.08 -6.36
CA GLU A 5 -26.76 9.59 -7.48
C GLU A 5 -25.44 10.33 -7.59
N LYS A 6 -25.38 11.57 -7.07
CA LYS A 6 -24.17 12.41 -7.07
C LYS A 6 -23.17 12.02 -5.97
N ASP A 7 -23.62 11.27 -4.96
CA ASP A 7 -22.82 10.83 -3.80
C ASP A 7 -22.25 9.40 -3.94
N ARG A 8 -22.46 8.71 -5.07
CA ARG A 8 -21.91 7.36 -5.32
C ARG A 8 -20.54 7.39 -5.99
N ALA A 9 -19.54 7.91 -5.29
CA ALA A 9 -18.14 7.61 -5.65
C ALA A 9 -17.82 6.17 -5.23
N THR A 10 -17.53 5.30 -6.22
CA THR A 10 -17.16 3.90 -5.96
C THR A 10 -15.77 3.68 -6.53
N LEU A 11 -14.82 3.22 -5.72
CA LEU A 11 -13.47 2.91 -6.18
C LEU A 11 -13.47 1.57 -6.93
N SER A 12 -12.87 1.57 -8.12
CA SER A 12 -12.45 0.38 -8.84
C SER A 12 -11.24 -0.27 -8.17
N GLU A 13 -10.96 -1.53 -8.51
CA GLU A 13 -9.81 -2.24 -7.95
C GLU A 13 -8.46 -1.57 -8.30
N ASN A 14 -8.33 -1.03 -9.50
CA ASN A 14 -7.13 -0.29 -9.91
C ASN A 14 -6.94 0.99 -9.10
N GLU A 15 -8.01 1.72 -8.80
CA GLU A 15 -7.94 2.93 -7.97
C GLU A 15 -7.60 2.58 -6.50
N ILE A 16 -8.08 1.43 -6.01
CA ILE A 16 -7.69 0.92 -4.69
C ILE A 16 -6.20 0.61 -4.67
N VAL A 17 -5.68 -0.10 -5.68
CA VAL A 17 -4.25 -0.38 -5.83
C VAL A 17 -3.47 0.92 -5.87
N GLU A 18 -3.86 1.87 -6.72
CA GLU A 18 -3.18 3.16 -6.86
C GLU A 18 -3.10 3.92 -5.54
N LEU A 19 -4.20 4.03 -4.79
CA LEU A 19 -4.21 4.67 -3.48
C LEU A 19 -3.33 3.93 -2.46
N PHE A 20 -3.41 2.60 -2.44
CA PHE A 20 -2.61 1.79 -1.53
C PHE A 20 -1.11 1.96 -1.80
N VAL A 21 -0.69 1.86 -3.07
CA VAL A 21 0.69 2.10 -3.50
C VAL A 21 1.13 3.52 -3.18
N TYR A 22 0.27 4.51 -3.44
CA TYR A 22 0.55 5.90 -3.13
C TYR A 22 0.85 6.11 -1.65
N PHE A 23 0.06 5.53 -0.75
CA PHE A 23 0.31 5.64 0.70
C PHE A 23 1.65 5.02 1.10
N LEU A 24 1.97 3.81 0.63
CA LEU A 24 3.20 3.12 1.00
C LEU A 24 4.45 3.83 0.47
N THR A 25 4.43 4.23 -0.80
CA THR A 25 5.56 4.95 -1.43
C THR A 25 5.75 6.35 -0.85
N THR A 26 4.67 7.06 -0.56
CA THR A 26 4.74 8.38 0.10
C THR A 26 5.27 8.24 1.54
N ALA A 27 4.91 7.18 2.26
CA ALA A 27 5.44 6.93 3.59
C ALA A 27 6.96 6.83 3.56
N ARG A 28 7.53 6.19 2.52
CA ARG A 28 8.97 6.08 2.35
C ARG A 28 9.66 7.41 2.06
N VAL A 29 9.03 8.29 1.28
CA VAL A 29 9.56 9.63 0.94
C VAL A 29 9.61 10.53 2.18
N GLN A 30 8.67 10.36 3.10
CA GLN A 30 8.57 11.19 4.32
C GLN A 30 9.42 10.67 5.47
N ILE A 31 10.36 9.75 5.24
CA ILE A 31 11.15 9.17 6.35
C ILE A 31 12.02 10.20 7.07
N ASP A 32 12.45 11.24 6.35
CA ASP A 32 13.24 12.34 6.91
C ASP A 32 12.39 13.37 7.68
N ASP A 33 11.05 13.21 7.67
CA ASP A 33 10.17 14.09 8.45
C ASP A 33 10.39 13.86 9.95
N PRO A 34 10.47 14.93 10.77
CA PRO A 34 10.67 14.82 12.20
C PRO A 34 9.66 13.88 12.87
N ASN A 35 10.18 12.96 13.68
CA ASN A 35 9.42 12.01 14.49
C ASN A 35 8.62 10.94 13.69
N HIS A 36 8.93 10.72 12.41
CA HIS A 36 8.28 9.71 11.54
C HIS A 36 6.74 9.77 11.53
N TYR A 37 6.16 10.92 11.87
CA TYR A 37 4.72 11.06 12.03
C TYR A 37 3.97 11.01 10.69
N GLY A 38 4.58 11.56 9.63
CA GLY A 38 4.08 11.48 8.26
C GLY A 38 3.97 10.03 7.76
N PRO A 39 5.09 9.28 7.74
CA PRO A 39 5.10 7.86 7.37
C PRO A 39 4.05 7.04 8.11
N MET A 40 3.95 7.20 9.44
CA MET A 40 2.99 6.45 10.25
C MET A 40 1.54 6.72 9.86
N ARG A 41 1.16 7.98 9.61
CA ARG A 41 -0.20 8.32 9.17
C ARG A 41 -0.56 7.68 7.84
N LEU A 42 0.41 7.55 6.93
CA LEU A 42 0.20 6.93 5.63
C LEU A 42 0.08 5.40 5.74
N LEU A 43 0.88 4.75 6.61
CA LEU A 43 0.70 3.33 6.91
C LEU A 43 -0.69 3.06 7.50
N PHE A 44 -1.15 3.89 8.45
CA PHE A 44 -2.52 3.80 8.98
C PHE A 44 -3.58 4.03 7.89
N ALA A 45 -3.36 4.95 6.94
CA ALA A 45 -4.28 5.16 5.83
C ALA A 45 -4.36 3.93 4.92
N ALA A 46 -3.24 3.26 4.66
CA ALA A 46 -3.18 2.02 3.90
C ALA A 46 -3.96 0.88 4.57
N GLU A 47 -3.80 0.71 5.89
CA GLU A 47 -4.58 -0.25 6.69
C GLU A 47 -6.08 0.06 6.63
N LYS A 48 -6.47 1.33 6.80
CA LYS A 48 -7.87 1.73 6.73
C LYS A 48 -8.48 1.48 5.36
N LEU A 49 -7.73 1.74 4.28
CA LEU A 49 -8.17 1.42 2.93
C LEU A 49 -8.39 -0.08 2.77
N ARG A 50 -7.40 -0.91 3.17
CA ARG A 50 -7.49 -2.37 3.15
C ARG A 50 -8.74 -2.86 3.88
N ASP A 51 -8.94 -2.42 5.12
CA ASP A 51 -10.07 -2.85 5.95
C ASP A 51 -11.42 -2.43 5.31
N PHE A 52 -11.47 -1.25 4.69
CA PHE A 52 -12.68 -0.73 4.05
C PHE A 52 -13.08 -1.50 2.79
N VAL A 53 -12.11 -2.09 2.09
CA VAL A 53 -12.34 -2.84 0.84
C VAL A 53 -12.28 -4.36 1.04
N ALA A 54 -12.06 -4.83 2.27
CA ALA A 54 -12.00 -6.24 2.61
C ALA A 54 -13.26 -7.01 2.13
N GLY A 55 -13.06 -8.17 1.50
CA GLY A 55 -14.14 -8.98 0.94
C GLY A 55 -14.77 -8.43 -0.36
N ARG A 56 -14.26 -7.31 -0.89
CA ARG A 56 -14.73 -6.70 -2.16
C ARG A 56 -13.67 -6.70 -3.26
N THR A 57 -12.48 -7.21 -2.97
CA THR A 57 -11.31 -7.21 -3.86
C THR A 57 -11.04 -8.60 -4.42
N SER A 58 -10.34 -8.68 -5.55
CA SER A 58 -9.89 -9.94 -6.13
C SER A 58 -8.94 -10.70 -5.18
N PRO A 59 -8.78 -12.03 -5.37
CA PRO A 59 -7.80 -12.81 -4.62
C PRO A 59 -6.36 -12.30 -4.75
N ALA A 60 -6.00 -11.71 -5.90
CA ALA A 60 -4.66 -11.16 -6.11
C ALA A 60 -4.41 -9.95 -5.21
N LEU A 61 -5.38 -9.04 -5.10
CA LEU A 61 -5.27 -7.87 -4.23
C LEU A 61 -5.40 -8.25 -2.75
N GLN A 62 -6.23 -9.23 -2.40
CA GLN A 62 -6.27 -9.78 -1.04
C GLN A 62 -4.89 -10.33 -0.64
N LYS A 63 -4.23 -11.06 -1.56
CA LYS A 63 -2.89 -11.57 -1.31
C LYS A 63 -1.86 -10.47 -1.08
N LEU A 64 -1.90 -9.37 -1.85
CA LEU A 64 -1.06 -8.20 -1.58
C LEU A 64 -1.26 -7.65 -0.16
N PHE A 65 -2.51 -7.58 0.31
CA PHE A 65 -2.81 -7.12 1.67
C PHE A 65 -2.27 -8.07 2.74
N GLU A 66 -2.39 -9.39 2.53
CA GLU A 66 -1.82 -10.40 3.43
C GLU A 66 -0.28 -10.34 3.46
N ASP A 67 0.35 -10.11 2.32
CA ASP A 67 1.82 -10.04 2.20
C ASP A 67 2.39 -8.77 2.85
N THR A 68 1.64 -7.66 2.81
CA THR A 68 2.07 -6.36 3.36
C THR A 68 1.73 -6.18 4.84
N GLU A 69 0.65 -6.78 5.34
CA GLU A 69 0.22 -6.67 6.74
C GLU A 69 1.32 -6.93 7.80
N PRO A 70 2.07 -8.05 7.77
CA PRO A 70 3.09 -8.31 8.77
C PRO A 70 4.22 -7.28 8.75
N ILE A 71 4.53 -6.73 7.56
CA ILE A 71 5.58 -5.73 7.35
C ILE A 71 5.13 -4.37 7.91
N ILE A 72 3.87 -3.98 7.66
CA ILE A 72 3.27 -2.77 8.26
C ILE A 72 3.27 -2.87 9.79
N ASN A 73 2.87 -4.03 10.33
CA ASN A 73 2.89 -4.27 11.78
C ASN A 73 4.32 -4.18 12.36
N SER A 74 5.31 -4.73 11.65
CA SER A 74 6.73 -4.60 12.03
C SER A 74 7.17 -3.12 12.03
N ALA A 75 6.81 -2.38 10.98
CA ALA A 75 7.13 -0.96 10.84
C ALA A 75 6.61 -0.11 12.02
N HIS A 76 5.38 -0.38 12.49
CA HIS A 76 4.83 0.27 13.70
C HIS A 76 5.64 -0.02 14.97
N ILE A 77 6.18 -1.24 15.10
CA ILE A 77 6.98 -1.65 16.26
C ILE A 77 8.34 -0.94 16.26
N VAL A 78 8.98 -0.86 15.08
CA VAL A 78 10.34 -0.34 14.95
C VAL A 78 10.41 1.15 14.63
N VAL A 79 9.29 1.88 14.69
CA VAL A 79 9.20 3.32 14.31
C VAL A 79 10.23 4.23 15.01
N ASN A 80 10.70 3.88 16.20
CA ASN A 80 11.72 4.68 16.92
C ASN A 80 13.16 4.33 16.54
N ASP A 81 13.36 3.35 15.67
CA ASP A 81 14.63 2.90 15.13
C ASP A 81 14.63 3.22 13.62
N THR A 82 15.21 4.36 13.25
CA THR A 82 15.19 4.87 11.87
C THR A 82 15.71 3.84 10.85
N GLU A 83 16.77 3.11 11.18
CA GLU A 83 17.37 2.14 10.25
C GLU A 83 16.41 0.97 10.00
N LYS A 84 15.86 0.39 11.06
CA LYS A 84 14.88 -0.70 10.93
C LYS A 84 13.60 -0.24 10.28
N PHE A 85 13.11 0.95 10.63
CA PHE A 85 11.91 1.52 10.02
C PHE A 85 12.10 1.75 8.52
N THR A 86 13.27 2.27 8.12
CA THR A 86 13.66 2.42 6.70
C THR A 86 13.60 1.08 5.99
N ALA A 87 14.20 0.04 6.58
CA ALA A 87 14.23 -1.29 6.00
C ALA A 87 12.83 -1.88 5.78
N GLU A 88 11.89 -1.68 6.72
CA GLU A 88 10.51 -2.13 6.54
C GLU A 88 9.79 -1.38 5.41
N LEU A 89 9.99 -0.06 5.29
CA LEU A 89 9.41 0.71 4.18
C LEU A 89 10.00 0.34 2.81
N ASP A 90 11.30 0.01 2.76
CA ASP A 90 11.95 -0.53 1.56
C ASP A 90 11.42 -1.92 1.20
N HIS A 91 11.17 -2.76 2.21
CA HIS A 91 10.55 -4.06 2.01
C HIS A 91 9.12 -3.95 1.47
N LEU A 92 8.30 -3.05 2.02
CA LEU A 92 6.96 -2.74 1.48
C LEU A 92 7.03 -2.31 0.01
N SER A 93 7.99 -1.45 -0.33
CA SER A 93 8.18 -0.97 -1.70
C SER A 93 8.51 -2.11 -2.67
N THR A 94 9.31 -3.09 -2.22
CA THR A 94 9.64 -4.29 -3.00
C THR A 94 8.39 -5.15 -3.27
N ILE A 95 7.63 -5.49 -2.23
CA ILE A 95 6.41 -6.32 -2.36
C ILE A 95 5.39 -5.68 -3.30
N VAL A 96 5.19 -4.37 -3.18
CA VAL A 96 4.29 -3.62 -4.06
C VAL A 96 4.79 -3.63 -5.50
N ALA A 97 6.09 -3.41 -5.73
CA ALA A 97 6.66 -3.43 -7.07
C ALA A 97 6.50 -4.80 -7.74
N GLU A 98 6.75 -5.90 -7.01
CA GLU A 98 6.55 -7.26 -7.50
C GLU A 98 5.09 -7.53 -7.88
N TYR A 99 4.15 -7.09 -7.04
CA TYR A 99 2.72 -7.17 -7.36
C TYR A 99 2.39 -6.40 -8.64
N LEU A 100 2.86 -5.15 -8.75
CA LEU A 100 2.59 -4.30 -9.91
C LEU A 100 3.10 -4.93 -11.21
N VAL A 101 4.34 -5.45 -11.23
CA VAL A 101 4.92 -6.13 -12.41
C VAL A 101 4.07 -7.34 -12.81
N LYS A 102 3.59 -8.11 -11.83
CA LYS A 102 2.76 -9.30 -12.06
C LYS A 102 1.40 -8.93 -12.65
N VAL A 103 0.74 -7.90 -12.14
CA VAL A 103 -0.61 -7.51 -12.61
C VAL A 103 -0.58 -6.68 -13.89
N SER A 104 0.50 -5.95 -14.17
CA SER A 104 0.67 -5.18 -15.41
C SER A 104 1.06 -6.04 -16.61
N GLY A 105 1.30 -7.34 -16.42
CA GLY A 105 1.79 -8.24 -17.47
C GLY A 105 3.19 -7.88 -17.97
N LEU A 106 3.96 -7.12 -17.18
CA LEU A 106 5.36 -6.74 -17.48
C LEU A 106 6.36 -7.82 -17.04
N SER A 107 5.88 -8.99 -16.61
CA SER A 107 6.71 -10.19 -16.48
C SER A 107 7.35 -10.49 -17.83
N THR A 108 8.60 -10.08 -17.98
CA THR A 108 9.35 -10.09 -19.24
C THR A 108 9.30 -11.47 -19.90
N THR A 109 8.79 -11.46 -21.12
CA THR A 109 9.30 -12.27 -22.23
C THR A 109 10.82 -12.37 -22.18
N ASP A 110 11.29 -13.61 -22.24
CA ASP A 110 12.59 -14.11 -22.68
C ASP A 110 13.61 -13.04 -23.12
N HIS A 111 14.66 -12.88 -22.32
CA HIS A 111 15.95 -12.45 -22.85
C HIS A 111 16.75 -13.72 -23.20
N GLU A 112 16.66 -14.13 -24.48
CA GLU A 112 17.67 -14.97 -25.14
C GLU A 112 19.01 -14.23 -25.25
#